data_AF-A0A1X7V9G5-F1
#
_entry.id   AF-A0A1X7V9G5-F1
#
_cell.length_a   1.000
_cell.length_b   1.000
_cell.length_c   1.000
_cell.angle_alpha   90.00
_cell.angle_beta   90.00
_cell.angle_gamma   90.00
#
_symmetry.space_group_name_H-M   'P 1'
#
loop_
_entity.id
_entity.type
_entity.pdbx_description
1 polymer ?
#
loop_
_entity_poly.entity_id
_entity_poly.type
_entity_poly.pdbx_seq_one_letter_code
_entity_poly.pdbx_strand_id
1 'polypeptide(L)'
;MLLQYRGSAAKRNFLLIVLVVCLNFIYIKATCTIGSIRLVGGSTDSEGRVEICRYNYYLSGNIYGTICDDLWDTRDAMVVCRQLGYTSGTAYNNSHFGQGSGVIVMSNVQCTGSESYLTSCPHTINHNCDHSKDAGVSCEGDSQGSGVSVGAIVGGVIGGIVLLICVCAVIVVACAVVLRFKSSRAKQKASVEYPQQQEPQGYGGTNPANCGSSTFDSIRLVGGSEYWEGRVEVCINGSWGTVCDDSWDVRDATVACIQSGYNVYRGIPYKNSYFGAGNGSIFMANVRCTGDEFTLTDCPHTTNHNCDHSNEAGVRCESRDSDVPEGYIVGGIVGGIVFLILLFVAGIAVCVAVPCFTRVPKSSRAIRTVPVDMPAQATSTESQTITKNQSYVEQNIV
;
A
#
# COMPACT_ATOMS: atom_id res chain seq x y z
N MET A 1 -25.83 0.42 -31.49
CA MET A 1 -26.81 1.08 -30.61
C MET A 1 -26.11 1.62 -29.35
N LEU A 2 -25.08 2.46 -29.54
CA LEU A 2 -24.17 2.92 -28.48
C LEU A 2 -23.80 4.41 -28.63
N LEU A 3 -24.71 5.24 -29.11
CA LEU A 3 -24.49 6.70 -29.16
C LEU A 3 -25.81 7.43 -29.02
N GLN A 4 -26.17 7.80 -27.78
CA GLN A 4 -26.93 9.02 -27.47
C GLN A 4 -27.06 9.23 -25.94
N TYR A 5 -25.92 9.32 -25.25
CA TYR A 5 -25.89 9.94 -23.92
C TYR A 5 -25.37 11.38 -24.09
N ARG A 6 -26.29 12.33 -24.30
CA ARG A 6 -25.99 13.77 -24.30
C ARG A 6 -25.80 14.26 -22.87
N GLY A 7 -24.68 13.87 -22.25
CA GLY A 7 -24.14 14.49 -21.05
C GLY A 7 -22.93 15.36 -21.41
N SER A 8 -22.80 16.52 -20.75
CA SER A 8 -21.64 17.43 -20.86
C SER A 8 -20.31 16.65 -20.92
N ALA A 9 -19.33 17.14 -21.70
CA ALA A 9 -18.00 16.56 -21.83
C ALA A 9 -17.35 16.20 -20.47
N ALA A 10 -17.73 16.90 -19.40
CA ALA A 10 -17.36 16.60 -18.02
C ALA A 10 -17.78 15.19 -17.53
N LYS A 11 -18.94 14.66 -17.94
CA LYS A 11 -19.43 13.32 -17.54
C LYS A 11 -18.70 12.18 -18.27
N ARG A 12 -18.33 12.37 -19.54
CA ARG A 12 -17.49 11.40 -20.29
C ARG A 12 -16.07 11.36 -19.73
N ASN A 13 -15.50 12.54 -19.43
CA ASN A 13 -14.18 12.62 -18.81
C ASN A 13 -14.18 12.05 -17.38
N PHE A 14 -15.24 12.26 -16.60
CA PHE A 14 -15.37 11.69 -15.26
C PHE A 14 -15.45 10.16 -15.29
N LEU A 15 -16.23 9.55 -16.20
CA LEU A 15 -16.31 8.10 -16.30
C LEU A 15 -14.98 7.48 -16.76
N LEU A 16 -14.26 8.13 -17.69
CA LEU A 16 -12.91 7.73 -18.11
C LEU A 16 -11.87 7.88 -17.01
N ILE A 17 -11.91 8.98 -16.24
CA ILE A 17 -11.04 9.18 -15.08
C ILE A 17 -11.34 8.15 -14.00
N VAL A 18 -12.61 7.85 -13.72
CA VAL A 18 -12.98 6.78 -12.78
C VAL A 18 -12.54 5.42 -13.29
N LEU A 19 -12.68 5.11 -14.59
CA LEU A 19 -12.17 3.85 -15.17
C LEU A 19 -10.64 3.78 -15.11
N VAL A 20 -9.93 4.86 -15.42
CA VAL A 20 -8.46 4.91 -15.34
C VAL A 20 -8.00 4.85 -13.90
N VAL A 21 -8.62 5.57 -12.97
CA VAL A 21 -8.31 5.52 -11.53
C VAL A 21 -8.65 4.16 -10.96
N CYS A 22 -9.78 3.55 -11.29
CA CYS A 22 -10.14 2.19 -10.87
C CYS A 22 -9.21 1.15 -11.49
N LEU A 23 -8.86 1.26 -12.78
CA LEU A 23 -7.89 0.36 -13.42
C LEU A 23 -6.49 0.54 -12.84
N ASN A 24 -6.07 1.76 -12.49
CA ASN A 24 -4.79 2.02 -11.82
C ASN A 24 -4.81 1.63 -10.33
N PHE A 25 -5.95 1.72 -9.63
CA PHE A 25 -6.13 1.21 -8.25
C PHE A 25 -6.18 -0.31 -8.20
N ILE A 26 -6.79 -0.95 -9.20
CA ILE A 26 -6.70 -2.40 -9.42
C ILE A 26 -5.25 -2.79 -9.78
N TYR A 27 -4.49 -1.86 -10.40
CA TYR A 27 -3.07 -2.02 -10.74
C TYR A 27 -2.10 -1.70 -9.58
N ILE A 28 -2.60 -1.36 -8.37
CA ILE A 28 -1.80 -1.51 -7.15
C ILE A 28 -1.66 -3.02 -6.93
N LYS A 29 -0.77 -3.64 -7.72
CA LYS A 29 -0.39 -5.03 -7.56
C LYS A 29 0.06 -5.19 -6.12
N ALA A 30 -0.50 -6.19 -5.45
CA ALA A 30 -0.06 -6.67 -4.16
C ALA A 30 1.46 -6.94 -4.23
N THR A 31 2.25 -5.94 -3.86
CA THR A 31 3.67 -6.08 -3.65
C THR A 31 3.83 -6.61 -2.23
N CYS A 32 4.53 -7.74 -2.11
CA CYS A 32 4.89 -8.29 -0.80
C CYS A 32 6.11 -7.58 -0.24
N THR A 33 6.38 -7.72 1.06
CA THR A 33 7.60 -7.19 1.69
C THR A 33 8.70 -8.23 1.61
N ILE A 34 9.91 -7.88 1.17
CA ILE A 34 11.02 -8.85 1.04
C ILE A 34 11.23 -9.60 2.37
N GLY A 35 11.38 -10.92 2.29
CA GLY A 35 11.52 -11.80 3.44
C GLY A 35 10.20 -12.18 4.14
N SER A 36 9.06 -11.56 3.79
CA SER A 36 7.77 -11.93 4.37
C SER A 36 7.34 -13.34 3.91
N ILE A 37 6.86 -14.16 4.83
CA ILE A 37 6.37 -15.51 4.57
C ILE A 37 4.85 -15.53 4.54
N ARG A 38 4.28 -16.36 3.67
CA ARG A 38 2.89 -16.80 3.72
C ARG A 38 2.80 -18.31 3.61
N LEU A 39 1.77 -18.90 4.22
CA LEU A 39 1.43 -20.32 4.08
C LEU A 39 0.25 -20.47 3.13
N VAL A 40 0.36 -21.37 2.15
CA VAL A 40 -0.65 -21.55 1.09
C VAL A 40 -1.04 -23.01 0.97
N GLY A 41 -2.34 -23.29 0.81
CA GLY A 41 -2.84 -24.65 0.56
C GLY A 41 -3.03 -25.52 1.80
N GLY A 42 -2.81 -24.97 2.99
CA GLY A 42 -3.17 -25.62 4.25
C GLY A 42 -4.67 -25.62 4.53
N SER A 43 -5.12 -26.47 5.46
CA SER A 43 -6.51 -26.49 5.92
C SER A 43 -6.80 -25.42 6.97
N THR A 44 -5.75 -24.85 7.56
CA THR A 44 -5.79 -23.77 8.57
C THR A 44 -4.76 -22.69 8.24
N ASP A 45 -4.85 -21.54 8.91
CA ASP A 45 -3.91 -20.42 8.72
C ASP A 45 -2.50 -20.70 9.31
N SER A 46 -2.34 -21.79 10.08
CA SER A 46 -1.08 -22.19 10.71
C SER A 46 -0.36 -23.31 9.95
N GLU A 47 -0.83 -23.72 8.78
CA GLU A 47 -0.16 -24.74 7.98
C GLU A 47 -0.23 -24.42 6.48
N GLY A 48 0.67 -25.02 5.71
CA GLY A 48 0.67 -24.87 4.25
C GLY A 48 2.05 -24.95 3.63
N ARG A 49 2.08 -24.86 2.31
CA ARG A 49 3.30 -24.65 1.52
C ARG A 49 3.90 -23.30 1.89
N VAL A 50 5.21 -23.28 2.13
CA VAL A 50 5.93 -22.05 2.46
C VAL A 50 6.18 -21.26 1.18
N GLU A 51 5.76 -20.00 1.17
CA GLU A 51 6.13 -19.05 0.13
C GLU A 51 6.75 -17.80 0.76
N ILE A 52 7.91 -17.40 0.24
CA ILE A 52 8.65 -16.25 0.72
C ILE A 52 8.76 -15.16 -0.34
N CYS A 53 8.62 -13.92 0.08
CA CYS A 53 8.72 -12.78 -0.80
C CYS A 53 10.18 -12.45 -1.08
N ARG A 54 10.52 -12.25 -2.36
CA ARG A 54 11.82 -11.74 -2.81
C ARG A 54 11.67 -10.68 -3.88
N TYR A 55 12.74 -9.92 -4.12
CA TYR A 55 12.80 -9.05 -5.28
C TYR A 55 12.98 -9.90 -6.55
N ASN A 56 12.30 -9.50 -7.63
CA ASN A 56 12.52 -10.05 -8.95
C ASN A 56 12.95 -8.91 -9.90
N TYR A 57 14.20 -8.98 -10.34
CA TYR A 57 14.79 -7.98 -11.22
C TYR A 57 14.05 -7.87 -12.57
N TYR A 58 13.70 -9.00 -13.18
CA TYR A 58 13.02 -9.04 -14.49
C TYR A 58 11.64 -8.38 -14.48
N LEU A 59 10.93 -8.50 -13.36
CA LEU A 59 9.60 -7.90 -13.18
C LEU A 59 9.67 -6.54 -12.48
N SER A 60 10.86 -6.08 -12.11
CA SER A 60 11.10 -4.83 -11.35
C SER A 60 10.15 -4.70 -10.15
N GLY A 61 9.98 -5.79 -9.40
CA GLY A 61 8.96 -5.86 -8.35
C GLY A 61 9.13 -7.06 -7.42
N ASN A 62 8.44 -7.00 -6.29
CA ASN A 62 8.51 -8.06 -5.27
C ASN A 62 7.51 -9.18 -5.64
N ILE A 63 7.97 -10.43 -5.58
CA ILE A 63 7.15 -11.61 -5.89
C ILE A 63 7.30 -12.65 -4.77
N TYR A 64 6.26 -13.46 -4.59
CA TYR A 64 6.37 -14.69 -3.82
C TYR A 64 6.96 -15.80 -4.69
N GLY A 65 7.80 -16.62 -4.09
CA GLY A 65 8.22 -17.92 -4.63
C GLY A 65 8.23 -18.99 -3.54
N THR A 66 8.36 -20.23 -3.96
CA THR A 66 8.35 -21.41 -3.06
C THR A 66 9.76 -21.75 -2.56
N ILE A 67 9.85 -22.70 -1.63
CA ILE A 67 11.11 -23.21 -1.10
C ILE A 67 11.22 -24.69 -1.48
N CYS A 68 12.40 -25.16 -1.88
CA CYS A 68 12.62 -26.57 -2.16
C CYS A 68 12.81 -27.39 -0.88
N ASP A 69 12.28 -28.62 -0.86
CA ASP A 69 12.32 -29.55 0.26
C ASP A 69 13.63 -30.36 0.40
N ASP A 70 14.59 -30.16 -0.51
CA ASP A 70 15.92 -30.77 -0.40
C ASP A 70 16.59 -30.28 0.91
N LEU A 71 16.88 -31.22 1.80
CA LEU A 71 17.36 -31.03 3.18
C LEU A 71 16.40 -30.30 4.14
N TRP A 72 15.16 -30.04 3.73
CA TRP A 72 14.16 -29.37 4.57
C TRP A 72 13.81 -30.21 5.80
N ASP A 73 14.10 -29.66 6.98
CA ASP A 73 13.93 -30.33 8.26
C ASP A 73 13.14 -29.50 9.29
N THR A 74 12.90 -30.10 10.45
CA THR A 74 12.12 -29.47 11.54
C THR A 74 12.75 -28.17 12.05
N ARG A 75 14.07 -27.99 11.96
CA ARG A 75 14.74 -26.73 12.37
C ARG A 75 14.38 -25.60 11.40
N ASP A 76 14.30 -25.89 10.11
CA ASP A 76 13.86 -24.92 9.11
C ASP A 76 12.39 -24.53 9.35
N ALA A 77 11.54 -25.54 9.56
CA ALA A 77 10.13 -25.31 9.86
C ALA A 77 9.92 -24.51 11.16
N MET A 78 10.72 -24.75 12.20
CA MET A 78 10.68 -23.97 13.43
C MET A 78 11.03 -22.50 13.19
N VAL A 79 12.03 -22.21 12.34
CA VAL A 79 12.36 -20.81 11.98
C VAL A 79 11.20 -20.15 11.25
N VAL A 80 10.58 -20.83 10.28
CA VAL A 80 9.38 -20.32 9.59
C VAL A 80 8.25 -20.00 10.57
N CYS A 81 7.91 -20.98 11.41
CA CYS A 81 6.80 -20.84 12.35
C CYS A 81 7.07 -19.76 13.39
N ARG A 82 8.31 -19.65 13.89
CA ARG A 82 8.71 -18.57 14.80
C ARG A 82 8.65 -17.19 14.12
N GLN A 83 9.11 -17.09 12.88
CA GLN A 83 9.02 -15.84 12.10
C GLN A 83 7.55 -15.41 11.91
N LEU A 84 6.62 -16.36 11.84
CA LEU A 84 5.17 -16.13 11.78
C LEU A 84 4.50 -15.94 13.15
N GLY A 85 5.25 -16.02 14.25
CA GLY A 85 4.76 -15.79 15.62
C GLY A 85 4.31 -17.04 16.38
N TYR A 86 4.51 -18.23 15.84
CA TYR A 86 4.23 -19.51 16.50
C TYR A 86 5.44 -20.01 17.30
N THR A 87 5.22 -20.99 18.18
CA THR A 87 6.29 -21.50 19.07
C THR A 87 6.97 -22.76 18.58
N SER A 88 6.33 -23.51 17.68
CA SER A 88 6.83 -24.77 17.14
C SER A 88 6.39 -24.94 15.69
N GLY A 89 7.14 -25.76 14.94
CA GLY A 89 6.88 -26.03 13.53
C GLY A 89 7.32 -27.43 13.12
N THR A 90 6.49 -28.11 12.35
CA THR A 90 6.78 -29.42 11.74
C THR A 90 6.98 -29.26 10.25
N ALA A 91 8.06 -29.84 9.72
CA ALA A 91 8.40 -29.80 8.29
C ALA A 91 7.59 -30.82 7.48
N TYR A 92 7.17 -30.41 6.28
CA TYR A 92 6.51 -31.26 5.29
C TYR A 92 7.20 -31.14 3.93
N ASN A 93 7.32 -32.27 3.24
CA ASN A 93 8.07 -32.41 1.99
C ASN A 93 7.15 -32.92 0.86
N ASN A 94 7.68 -33.04 -0.35
CA ASN A 94 7.03 -33.55 -1.55
C ASN A 94 5.72 -32.81 -1.89
N SER A 95 5.72 -31.48 -1.74
CA SER A 95 4.55 -30.64 -2.02
C SER A 95 3.29 -31.10 -1.31
N HIS A 96 3.41 -31.50 -0.03
CA HIS A 96 2.31 -32.03 0.78
C HIS A 96 1.04 -31.18 0.74
N PHE A 97 1.20 -29.85 0.80
CA PHE A 97 0.10 -28.87 0.75
C PHE A 97 -0.24 -28.39 -0.67
N GLY A 98 0.15 -29.18 -1.67
CA GLY A 98 0.04 -28.87 -3.09
C GLY A 98 1.24 -28.10 -3.64
N GLN A 99 1.39 -28.17 -4.95
CA GLN A 99 2.46 -27.51 -5.69
C GLN A 99 2.18 -26.01 -5.83
N GLY A 100 3.25 -25.21 -5.73
CA GLY A 100 3.22 -23.81 -6.11
C GLY A 100 3.46 -23.61 -7.60
N SER A 101 3.79 -22.36 -7.95
CA SER A 101 4.04 -21.95 -9.32
C SER A 101 5.03 -20.80 -9.35
N GLY A 102 5.82 -20.73 -10.42
CA GLY A 102 6.74 -19.61 -10.63
C GLY A 102 8.15 -19.95 -10.19
N VAL A 103 8.77 -19.06 -9.40
CA VAL A 103 10.16 -19.26 -8.96
C VAL A 103 10.19 -20.05 -7.66
N ILE A 104 11.16 -20.96 -7.57
CA ILE A 104 11.61 -21.53 -6.29
C ILE A 104 12.77 -20.64 -5.84
N VAL A 105 12.67 -20.10 -4.63
CA VAL A 105 13.53 -19.02 -4.13
C VAL A 105 14.86 -19.55 -3.63
N MET A 106 14.82 -20.67 -2.91
CA MET A 106 15.96 -21.26 -2.22
C MET A 106 15.76 -22.77 -2.06
N SER A 107 16.87 -23.47 -1.85
CA SER A 107 16.97 -24.93 -1.66
C SER A 107 18.10 -25.25 -0.67
N ASN A 108 18.15 -26.47 -0.14
CA ASN A 108 19.16 -26.90 0.84
C ASN A 108 19.22 -25.96 2.05
N VAL A 109 18.05 -25.51 2.53
CA VAL A 109 17.93 -24.70 3.74
C VAL A 109 18.37 -25.56 4.92
N GLN A 110 19.28 -25.03 5.74
CA GLN A 110 19.89 -25.77 6.85
C GLN A 110 20.01 -24.86 8.06
N CYS A 111 18.87 -24.42 8.58
CA CYS A 111 18.80 -23.64 9.79
C CYS A 111 19.41 -24.41 10.98
N THR A 112 20.06 -23.67 11.87
CA THR A 112 20.41 -24.14 13.22
C THR A 112 19.18 -24.25 14.11
N GLY A 113 18.12 -23.49 13.80
CA GLY A 113 16.88 -23.36 14.58
C GLY A 113 16.86 -22.11 15.46
N SER A 114 17.92 -21.30 15.46
CA SER A 114 18.06 -20.08 16.27
C SER A 114 17.84 -18.78 15.48
N GLU A 115 17.75 -18.87 14.16
CA GLU A 115 17.62 -17.76 13.23
C GLU A 115 16.26 -17.04 13.35
N SER A 116 16.25 -15.71 13.40
CA SER A 116 14.99 -14.94 13.47
C SER A 116 14.20 -14.97 12.16
N TYR A 117 14.87 -15.21 11.03
CA TYR A 117 14.29 -15.18 9.69
C TYR A 117 14.80 -16.37 8.87
N LEU A 118 13.94 -16.93 8.02
CA LEU A 118 14.31 -18.05 7.13
C LEU A 118 15.44 -17.66 6.16
N THR A 119 15.46 -16.39 5.71
CA THR A 119 16.51 -15.86 4.83
C THR A 119 17.89 -15.79 5.49
N SER A 120 17.97 -15.90 6.82
CA SER A 120 19.23 -15.91 7.56
C SER A 120 19.80 -17.32 7.73
N CYS A 121 19.08 -18.37 7.32
CA CYS A 121 19.60 -19.73 7.36
C CYS A 121 20.56 -19.98 6.19
N PRO A 122 21.62 -20.78 6.38
CA PRO A 122 22.42 -21.26 5.26
C PRO A 122 21.53 -21.95 4.22
N HIS A 123 21.63 -21.52 2.97
CA HIS A 123 20.82 -22.06 1.87
C HIS A 123 21.57 -21.91 0.53
N THR A 124 21.02 -22.53 -0.50
CA THR A 124 21.51 -22.45 -1.88
C THR A 124 20.45 -21.83 -2.78
N ILE A 125 20.90 -20.97 -3.71
CA ILE A 125 20.02 -20.33 -4.70
C ILE A 125 20.03 -21.13 -6.02
N ASN A 126 21.15 -21.78 -6.35
CA ASN A 126 21.28 -22.63 -7.53
C ASN A 126 20.84 -24.06 -7.21
N HIS A 127 19.71 -24.50 -7.76
CA HIS A 127 19.14 -25.82 -7.54
C HIS A 127 18.45 -26.36 -8.80
N ASN A 128 18.15 -27.64 -8.82
CA ASN A 128 17.41 -28.32 -9.89
C ASN A 128 16.01 -28.78 -9.47
N CYS A 129 15.51 -28.28 -8.33
CA CYS A 129 14.17 -28.59 -7.85
C CYS A 129 13.09 -28.13 -8.82
N ASP A 130 11.98 -28.87 -8.83
CA ASP A 130 10.72 -28.49 -9.44
C ASP A 130 9.64 -28.36 -8.35
N HIS A 131 8.42 -27.96 -8.73
CA HIS A 131 7.34 -27.74 -7.77
C HIS A 131 6.73 -29.01 -7.18
N SER A 132 7.21 -30.22 -7.53
CA SER A 132 6.85 -31.43 -6.78
C SER A 132 7.62 -31.55 -5.46
N LYS A 133 8.62 -30.68 -5.28
CA LYS A 133 9.50 -30.57 -4.12
C LYS A 133 9.26 -29.30 -3.30
N ASP A 134 8.09 -28.68 -3.39
CA ASP A 134 7.84 -27.48 -2.60
C ASP A 134 7.66 -27.85 -1.12
N ALA A 135 8.43 -27.21 -0.26
CA ALA A 135 8.43 -27.40 1.17
C ALA A 135 7.19 -26.78 1.83
N GLY A 136 6.74 -27.42 2.92
CA GLY A 136 5.62 -26.99 3.73
C GLY A 136 5.91 -27.04 5.22
N VAL A 137 5.04 -26.42 5.99
CA VAL A 137 5.06 -26.47 7.46
C VAL A 137 3.68 -26.62 8.04
N SER A 138 3.60 -27.17 9.26
CA SER A 138 2.46 -27.00 10.16
C SER A 138 2.98 -26.44 11.48
N CYS A 139 2.44 -25.31 11.90
CA CYS A 139 2.87 -24.54 13.06
C CYS A 139 1.96 -24.81 14.25
N GLU A 140 2.55 -24.86 15.44
CA GLU A 140 1.87 -25.12 16.70
C GLU A 140 2.22 -24.10 17.80
N GLY A 141 1.29 -23.99 18.75
CA GLY A 141 1.36 -23.05 19.86
C GLY A 141 0.68 -21.71 19.55
N ASP A 142 0.62 -20.87 20.57
CA ASP A 142 -0.13 -19.63 20.50
C ASP A 142 0.61 -18.62 19.60
N SER A 143 -0.10 -18.07 18.61
CA SER A 143 0.37 -16.91 17.86
C SER A 143 0.38 -15.72 18.81
N GLN A 144 1.47 -15.55 19.57
CA GLN A 144 1.70 -14.40 20.45
C GLN A 144 1.99 -13.18 19.56
N GLY A 145 0.95 -12.73 18.87
CA GLY A 145 1.04 -11.80 17.76
C GLY A 145 -0.26 -11.83 16.99
N SER A 146 -1.23 -11.04 17.45
CA SER A 146 -2.29 -10.48 16.63
C SER A 146 -1.66 -9.60 15.53
N GLY A 147 -0.99 -10.25 14.57
CA GLY A 147 -0.47 -9.65 13.35
C GLY A 147 -1.51 -9.82 12.26
N VAL A 148 -2.68 -9.19 12.42
CA VAL A 148 -3.49 -8.91 11.23
C VAL A 148 -2.61 -8.01 10.37
N SER A 149 -2.16 -8.51 9.21
CA SER A 149 -1.22 -7.76 8.41
C SER A 149 -1.83 -6.39 8.11
N VAL A 150 -1.07 -5.33 8.38
CA VAL A 150 -1.55 -3.97 8.09
C VAL A 150 -1.94 -3.86 6.62
N GLY A 151 -1.30 -4.63 5.72
CA GLY A 151 -1.70 -4.77 4.31
C GLY A 151 -3.06 -5.45 4.07
N ALA A 152 -3.45 -6.46 4.87
CA ALA A 152 -4.76 -7.10 4.80
C ALA A 152 -5.86 -6.24 5.46
N ILE A 153 -5.53 -5.50 6.54
CA ILE A 153 -6.45 -4.50 7.11
C ILE A 153 -6.63 -3.36 6.12
N VAL A 154 -5.56 -2.81 5.56
CA VAL A 154 -5.64 -1.70 4.61
C VAL A 154 -6.31 -2.15 3.31
N GLY A 155 -6.00 -3.33 2.79
CA GLY A 155 -6.66 -3.90 1.60
C GLY A 155 -8.14 -4.26 1.84
N GLY A 156 -8.47 -4.81 3.01
CA GLY A 156 -9.83 -5.18 3.39
C GLY A 156 -10.70 -3.98 3.79
N VAL A 157 -10.13 -2.99 4.45
CA VAL A 157 -10.80 -1.74 4.84
C VAL A 157 -10.94 -0.82 3.64
N ILE A 158 -9.92 -0.66 2.79
CA ILE A 158 -10.06 0.11 1.53
C ILE A 158 -10.97 -0.63 0.56
N GLY A 159 -10.81 -1.94 0.39
CA GLY A 159 -11.71 -2.74 -0.46
C GLY A 159 -13.16 -2.72 0.05
N GLY A 160 -13.34 -2.81 1.37
CA GLY A 160 -14.63 -2.69 2.04
C GLY A 160 -15.24 -1.29 1.93
N ILE A 161 -14.45 -0.22 2.11
CA ILE A 161 -14.89 1.17 1.95
C ILE A 161 -15.20 1.48 0.48
N VAL A 162 -14.40 0.99 -0.48
CA VAL A 162 -14.66 1.15 -1.91
C VAL A 162 -15.91 0.37 -2.33
N LEU A 163 -16.06 -0.88 -1.87
CA LEU A 163 -17.28 -1.66 -2.09
C LEU A 163 -18.49 -0.96 -1.46
N LEU A 164 -18.35 -0.43 -0.24
CA LEU A 164 -19.40 0.32 0.44
C LEU A 164 -19.73 1.62 -0.30
N ILE A 165 -18.74 2.37 -0.81
CA ILE A 165 -18.94 3.57 -1.62
C ILE A 165 -19.60 3.22 -2.96
N CYS A 166 -19.20 2.13 -3.61
CA CYS A 166 -19.81 1.66 -4.85
C CYS A 166 -21.25 1.18 -4.63
N VAL A 167 -21.49 0.41 -3.56
CA VAL A 167 -22.84 -0.04 -3.15
C VAL A 167 -23.69 1.16 -2.75
N CYS A 168 -23.15 2.12 -1.99
CA CYS A 168 -23.81 3.37 -1.66
C CYS A 168 -24.09 4.21 -2.91
N ALA A 169 -23.20 4.26 -3.89
CA ALA A 169 -23.44 4.98 -5.15
C ALA A 169 -24.55 4.30 -5.96
N VAL A 170 -24.57 2.96 -6.03
CA VAL A 170 -25.64 2.19 -6.68
C VAL A 170 -26.96 2.36 -5.92
N ILE A 171 -26.95 2.32 -4.58
CA ILE A 171 -28.11 2.55 -3.73
C ILE A 171 -28.57 4.01 -3.83
N VAL A 172 -27.69 5.00 -3.96
CA VAL A 172 -28.06 6.41 -4.14
C VAL A 172 -28.66 6.64 -5.53
N VAL A 173 -28.17 5.95 -6.56
CA VAL A 173 -28.79 5.97 -7.90
C VAL A 173 -30.14 5.25 -7.89
N ALA A 174 -30.24 4.09 -7.23
CA ALA A 174 -31.49 3.35 -7.07
C ALA A 174 -32.50 4.11 -6.18
N CYS A 175 -32.05 4.76 -5.11
CA CYS A 175 -32.82 5.64 -4.25
C CYS A 175 -33.21 6.93 -4.99
N ALA A 176 -32.38 7.50 -5.87
CA ALA A 176 -32.79 8.61 -6.72
C ALA A 176 -33.90 8.20 -7.71
N VAL A 177 -33.95 6.91 -8.10
CA VAL A 177 -35.03 6.32 -8.92
C VAL A 177 -36.28 6.00 -8.08
N VAL A 178 -36.14 5.54 -6.83
CA VAL A 178 -37.24 5.13 -5.94
C VAL A 178 -37.83 6.29 -5.11
N LEU A 179 -37.03 7.29 -4.72
CA LEU A 179 -37.41 8.44 -3.88
C LEU A 179 -38.12 9.57 -4.66
N ARG A 180 -38.68 9.27 -5.84
CA ARG A 180 -39.89 9.98 -6.30
C ARG A 180 -41.13 9.70 -5.42
N PHE A 181 -41.03 8.85 -4.39
CA PHE A 181 -42.07 8.66 -3.40
C PHE A 181 -41.58 8.83 -1.94
N LYS A 182 -42.13 9.88 -1.30
CA LYS A 182 -42.34 10.14 0.14
C LYS A 182 -41.14 10.23 1.11
N SER A 183 -40.79 11.48 1.44
CA SER A 183 -40.90 12.16 2.76
C SER A 183 -40.97 11.32 4.05
N SER A 184 -40.02 11.54 4.97
CA SER A 184 -40.23 12.22 6.28
C SER A 184 -39.36 11.70 7.45
N ARG A 185 -38.64 12.64 8.12
CA ARG A 185 -38.20 12.70 9.55
C ARG A 185 -37.22 11.62 10.06
N ALA A 186 -36.38 11.83 11.08
CA ALA A 186 -35.81 12.97 11.81
C ALA A 186 -34.82 12.39 12.85
N LYS A 187 -33.76 13.15 13.20
CA LYS A 187 -32.98 13.18 14.48
C LYS A 187 -32.38 11.86 15.01
N GLN A 188 -31.07 11.84 15.33
CA GLN A 188 -30.57 12.07 16.70
C GLN A 188 -29.04 12.18 16.76
N LYS A 189 -28.59 12.79 17.86
CA LYS A 189 -27.24 13.23 18.24
C LYS A 189 -26.66 12.22 19.22
N ALA A 190 -25.37 11.87 19.13
CA ALA A 190 -24.61 11.36 20.27
C ALA A 190 -23.10 11.52 20.05
N SER A 191 -22.46 12.06 21.07
CA SER A 191 -21.03 12.28 21.29
C SER A 191 -20.48 11.16 22.16
N VAL A 192 -19.28 10.63 21.88
CA VAL A 192 -18.43 9.98 22.90
C VAL A 192 -16.94 10.20 22.58
N GLU A 193 -16.23 10.33 23.68
CA GLU A 193 -14.86 10.74 23.99
C GLU A 193 -13.82 9.61 23.87
N TYR A 194 -12.54 9.99 23.81
CA TYR A 194 -11.35 9.16 23.56
C TYR A 194 -10.57 8.92 24.87
N PRO A 195 -9.86 7.79 25.03
CA PRO A 195 -8.67 7.81 25.88
C PRO A 195 -7.40 7.22 25.25
N GLN A 196 -6.40 8.08 25.33
CA GLN A 196 -4.94 8.05 25.51
C GLN A 196 -4.11 6.73 25.51
N GLN A 197 -2.85 6.97 25.07
CA GLN A 197 -1.69 6.12 24.79
C GLN A 197 -0.91 5.64 26.02
N GLN A 198 -0.04 4.63 25.83
CA GLN A 198 1.23 4.51 26.56
C GLN A 198 2.28 3.64 25.83
N GLU A 199 3.51 4.15 25.77
CA GLU A 199 4.76 3.50 25.31
C GLU A 199 5.31 2.49 26.33
N PRO A 200 6.29 1.65 25.92
CA PRO A 200 7.47 1.52 26.76
C PRO A 200 8.83 1.52 26.02
N GLN A 201 9.85 1.85 26.82
CA GLN A 201 11.23 2.18 26.50
C GLN A 201 12.17 0.97 26.39
N GLY A 202 13.38 1.26 25.87
CA GLY A 202 14.44 0.32 25.51
C GLY A 202 15.25 -0.34 26.63
N TYR A 203 16.12 -1.25 26.18
CA TYR A 203 17.20 -1.94 26.88
C TYR A 203 18.23 -2.28 25.78
N GLY A 204 19.55 -2.19 25.87
CA GLY A 204 20.54 -2.21 26.95
C GLY A 204 21.73 -2.99 26.37
N GLY A 205 22.92 -2.38 26.31
CA GLY A 205 23.95 -2.65 25.30
C GLY A 205 24.80 -3.93 25.43
N THR A 206 25.52 -4.24 24.34
CA THR A 206 26.54 -5.29 24.24
C THR A 206 27.89 -4.71 23.81
N ASN A 207 28.97 -5.39 24.19
CA ASN A 207 30.38 -5.05 23.98
C ASN A 207 30.69 -4.71 22.49
N PRO A 208 31.33 -3.57 22.14
CA PRO A 208 31.45 -3.10 20.75
C PRO A 208 32.17 -4.04 19.77
N ALA A 209 32.98 -4.96 20.27
CA ALA A 209 33.88 -5.80 19.48
C ALA A 209 33.38 -7.23 19.21
N ASN A 210 32.33 -7.69 19.89
CA ASN A 210 31.88 -9.07 19.81
C ASN A 210 30.38 -9.10 19.47
N CYS A 211 30.04 -9.65 18.30
CA CYS A 211 28.66 -9.78 17.86
C CYS A 211 27.94 -10.98 18.53
N GLY A 212 28.68 -11.89 19.17
CA GLY A 212 28.13 -13.05 19.85
C GLY A 212 27.94 -14.26 18.93
N SER A 213 27.85 -15.45 19.53
CA SER A 213 27.75 -16.74 18.81
C SER A 213 26.38 -17.00 18.17
N SER A 214 25.44 -16.05 18.22
CA SER A 214 24.07 -16.16 17.72
C SER A 214 23.78 -15.24 16.52
N THR A 215 24.81 -14.62 15.93
CA THR A 215 24.68 -13.56 14.91
C THR A 215 25.66 -13.77 13.75
N PHE A 216 26.00 -15.01 13.40
CA PHE A 216 26.82 -15.28 12.20
C PHE A 216 26.13 -14.62 10.98
N ASP A 217 26.92 -13.92 10.15
CA ASP A 217 26.48 -13.19 8.96
C ASP A 217 25.56 -11.98 9.22
N SER A 218 25.61 -11.40 10.42
CA SER A 218 24.95 -10.11 10.71
C SER A 218 25.71 -8.92 10.13
N ILE A 219 25.00 -7.82 9.86
CA ILE A 219 25.57 -6.58 9.31
C ILE A 219 25.20 -5.37 10.18
N ARG A 220 26.06 -4.36 10.22
CA ARG A 220 25.75 -3.05 10.81
C ARG A 220 26.37 -1.92 10.00
N LEU A 221 25.75 -0.74 10.07
CA LEU A 221 26.26 0.50 9.50
C LEU A 221 26.79 1.41 10.62
N VAL A 222 28.04 1.86 10.51
CA VAL A 222 28.72 2.62 11.56
C VAL A 222 29.29 3.94 11.03
N GLY A 223 29.23 5.01 11.83
CA GLY A 223 29.85 6.29 11.48
C GLY A 223 29.05 7.15 10.49
N GLY A 224 27.86 6.70 10.09
CA GLY A 224 26.90 7.54 9.37
C GLY A 224 26.31 8.66 10.23
N SER A 225 25.83 9.72 9.58
CA SER A 225 25.07 10.78 10.26
C SER A 225 23.63 10.35 10.58
N GLU A 226 23.14 9.36 9.83
CA GLU A 226 21.82 8.76 9.96
C GLU A 226 21.95 7.25 10.09
N TYR A 227 20.93 6.60 10.65
CA TYR A 227 20.95 5.15 10.88
C TYR A 227 21.02 4.34 9.57
N TRP A 228 20.53 4.88 8.44
CA TRP A 228 20.49 4.25 7.12
C TRP A 228 21.75 4.46 6.26
N GLU A 229 22.80 5.04 6.82
CA GLU A 229 24.10 5.17 6.16
C GLU A 229 25.25 4.83 7.10
N GLY A 230 26.40 4.50 6.54
CA GLY A 230 27.62 4.27 7.31
C GLY A 230 28.61 3.36 6.62
N ARG A 231 29.74 3.16 7.28
CA ARG A 231 30.71 2.11 6.99
C ARG A 231 30.04 0.76 7.19
N VAL A 232 30.28 -0.16 6.26
CA VAL A 232 29.72 -1.51 6.30
C VAL A 232 30.62 -2.40 7.16
N GLU A 233 30.04 -2.98 8.21
CA GLU A 233 30.69 -3.99 9.06
C GLU A 233 29.85 -5.27 9.09
N VAL A 234 30.49 -6.41 8.89
CA VAL A 234 29.87 -7.73 8.91
C VAL A 234 30.42 -8.56 10.07
N CYS A 235 29.56 -9.40 10.64
CA CYS A 235 29.89 -10.31 11.73
C CYS A 235 30.20 -11.68 11.16
N ILE A 236 31.47 -12.08 11.19
CA ILE A 236 31.91 -13.40 10.73
C ILE A 236 32.62 -14.08 11.89
N ASN A 237 32.25 -15.33 12.17
CA ASN A 237 32.82 -16.11 13.27
C ASN A 237 32.73 -15.41 14.65
N GLY A 238 31.65 -14.68 14.91
CA GLY A 238 31.39 -13.98 16.18
C GLY A 238 32.22 -12.71 16.40
N SER A 239 32.98 -12.25 15.39
CA SER A 239 33.74 -11.00 15.45
C SER A 239 33.24 -10.02 14.39
N TRP A 240 33.26 -8.72 14.69
CA TRP A 240 32.99 -7.67 13.70
C TRP A 240 34.24 -7.39 12.87
N GLY A 241 34.04 -7.19 11.56
CA GLY A 241 35.09 -6.76 10.65
C GLY A 241 34.50 -5.95 9.49
N THR A 242 35.36 -5.18 8.84
CA THR A 242 34.99 -4.24 7.78
C THR A 242 35.08 -4.88 6.40
N VAL A 243 34.46 -4.22 5.42
CA VAL A 243 34.48 -4.64 4.00
C VAL A 243 35.38 -3.68 3.22
N CYS A 244 36.25 -4.20 2.36
CA CYS A 244 37.09 -3.38 1.48
C CYS A 244 36.28 -2.84 0.30
N ASP A 245 36.60 -1.62 -0.14
CA ASP A 245 35.93 -0.91 -1.23
C ASP A 245 36.43 -1.29 -2.65
N ASP A 246 37.42 -2.18 -2.72
CA ASP A 246 37.88 -2.81 -3.95
C ASP A 246 36.73 -3.51 -4.65
N SER A 247 36.45 -3.09 -5.88
CA SER A 247 35.28 -3.49 -6.69
C SER A 247 33.91 -3.16 -6.09
N TRP A 248 33.82 -2.52 -4.91
CA TRP A 248 32.55 -2.17 -4.25
C TRP A 248 31.68 -1.31 -5.16
N ASP A 249 30.53 -1.83 -5.55
CA ASP A 249 29.62 -1.20 -6.49
C ASP A 249 28.18 -1.10 -5.96
N VAL A 250 27.28 -0.65 -6.84
CA VAL A 250 25.88 -0.43 -6.50
C VAL A 250 25.15 -1.71 -6.10
N ARG A 251 25.48 -2.87 -6.67
CA ARG A 251 24.85 -4.14 -6.34
C ARG A 251 25.29 -4.59 -4.95
N ASP A 252 26.58 -4.48 -4.66
CA ASP A 252 27.11 -4.81 -3.33
C ASP A 252 26.49 -3.92 -2.24
N ALA A 253 26.45 -2.60 -2.50
CA ALA A 253 25.79 -1.64 -1.62
C ALA A 253 24.29 -1.91 -1.44
N THR A 254 23.60 -2.37 -2.50
CA THR A 254 22.19 -2.70 -2.42
C THR A 254 21.95 -3.94 -1.56
N VAL A 255 22.77 -5.00 -1.72
CA VAL A 255 22.74 -6.19 -0.85
C VAL A 255 23.02 -5.80 0.60
N ALA A 256 24.01 -4.94 0.86
CA ALA A 256 24.31 -4.44 2.21
C ALA A 256 23.11 -3.75 2.87
N CYS A 257 22.38 -2.91 2.12
CA CYS A 257 21.18 -2.25 2.61
C CYS A 257 20.04 -3.23 2.91
N ILE A 258 19.82 -4.21 2.03
CA ILE A 258 18.80 -5.24 2.20
C ILE A 258 19.12 -6.10 3.43
N GLN A 259 20.37 -6.56 3.56
CA GLN A 259 20.85 -7.34 4.70
C GLN A 259 20.71 -6.57 6.02
N SER A 260 20.87 -5.24 5.98
CA SER A 260 20.70 -4.35 7.15
C SER A 260 19.22 -4.11 7.51
N GLY A 261 18.28 -4.70 6.77
CA GLY A 261 16.84 -4.61 7.02
C GLY A 261 16.14 -3.44 6.35
N TYR A 262 16.81 -2.69 5.46
CA TYR A 262 16.20 -1.56 4.76
C TYR A 262 15.46 -2.01 3.49
N ASN A 263 14.24 -1.50 3.31
CA ASN A 263 13.50 -1.62 2.05
C ASN A 263 13.97 -0.56 1.05
N VAL A 264 15.05 -0.83 0.33
CA VAL A 264 15.68 0.11 -0.60
C VAL A 264 15.29 -0.12 -2.05
N TYR A 265 15.27 0.97 -2.82
CA TYR A 265 15.36 0.87 -4.29
C TYR A 265 16.80 0.57 -4.71
N ARG A 266 17.77 1.19 -4.02
CA ARG A 266 19.19 1.16 -4.35
C ARG A 266 20.04 1.50 -3.13
N GLY A 267 21.19 0.85 -3.00
CA GLY A 267 22.28 1.32 -2.14
C GLY A 267 23.26 2.21 -2.92
N ILE A 268 23.63 3.37 -2.36
CA ILE A 268 24.69 4.21 -2.90
C ILE A 268 26.02 3.76 -2.29
N PRO A 269 26.98 3.25 -3.10
CA PRO A 269 28.28 2.83 -2.60
C PRO A 269 29.16 4.04 -2.25
N TYR A 270 29.82 3.96 -1.11
CA TYR A 270 30.88 4.87 -0.67
C TYR A 270 32.20 4.13 -0.55
N LYS A 271 33.29 4.86 -0.81
CA LYS A 271 34.66 4.37 -0.90
C LYS A 271 35.60 5.25 -0.08
N ASN A 272 36.85 4.83 0.07
CA ASN A 272 37.93 5.52 0.77
C ASN A 272 37.60 5.85 2.23
N SER A 273 36.93 4.93 2.93
CA SER A 273 36.55 5.07 4.34
C SER A 273 35.78 6.37 4.62
N TYR A 274 34.85 6.71 3.72
CA TYR A 274 34.09 7.96 3.77
C TYR A 274 33.40 8.21 5.12
N PHE A 275 32.85 7.16 5.74
CA PHE A 275 32.19 7.21 7.06
C PHE A 275 33.16 6.99 8.23
N GLY A 276 34.46 7.18 7.97
CA GLY A 276 35.54 6.92 8.90
C GLY A 276 36.08 5.49 8.81
N ALA A 277 37.33 5.35 9.23
CA ALA A 277 38.01 4.07 9.39
C ALA A 277 37.43 3.29 10.59
N GLY A 278 37.28 1.99 10.41
CA GLY A 278 36.95 1.02 11.41
C GLY A 278 38.16 0.62 12.24
N ASN A 279 37.94 -0.36 13.10
CA ASN A 279 38.97 -0.89 13.98
C ASN A 279 38.90 -2.41 13.94
N GLY A 280 40.04 -3.07 13.72
CA GLY A 280 40.12 -4.53 13.69
C GLY A 280 40.43 -5.08 12.30
N SER A 281 39.83 -6.21 11.93
CA SER A 281 40.13 -6.88 10.67
C SER A 281 39.18 -6.43 9.56
N ILE A 282 39.70 -6.31 8.35
CA ILE A 282 38.91 -6.27 7.12
C ILE A 282 38.69 -7.73 6.72
N PHE A 283 37.45 -8.16 6.56
CA PHE A 283 37.13 -9.58 6.36
C PHE A 283 37.00 -9.99 4.90
N MET A 284 36.62 -9.06 4.03
CA MET A 284 36.35 -9.37 2.63
C MET A 284 36.66 -8.17 1.74
N ALA A 285 37.10 -8.49 0.53
CA ALA A 285 37.38 -7.54 -0.55
C ALA A 285 36.92 -8.12 -1.88
N ASN A 286 36.86 -7.29 -2.93
CA ASN A 286 36.38 -7.69 -4.25
C ASN A 286 35.02 -8.39 -4.18
N VAL A 287 34.09 -7.83 -3.40
CA VAL A 287 32.71 -8.28 -3.37
C VAL A 287 32.08 -8.03 -4.74
N ARG A 288 31.39 -9.02 -5.29
CA ARG A 288 30.81 -8.96 -6.65
C ARG A 288 29.42 -9.57 -6.67
N CYS A 289 28.51 -8.95 -5.94
CA CYS A 289 27.12 -9.33 -5.90
C CYS A 289 26.46 -9.21 -7.29
N THR A 290 25.55 -10.13 -7.56
CA THR A 290 24.62 -10.09 -8.69
C THR A 290 23.43 -9.17 -8.39
N GLY A 291 23.11 -8.96 -7.12
CA GLY A 291 22.05 -8.11 -6.60
C GLY A 291 20.84 -8.87 -6.04
N ASP A 292 20.83 -10.20 -6.16
CA ASP A 292 19.77 -11.09 -5.66
C ASP A 292 20.16 -11.83 -4.37
N GLU A 293 21.38 -11.60 -3.87
CA GLU A 293 21.89 -12.17 -2.62
C GLU A 293 21.20 -11.57 -1.38
N PHE A 294 21.01 -12.37 -0.32
CA PHE A 294 20.42 -11.92 0.95
C PHE A 294 21.46 -11.38 1.93
N THR A 295 22.70 -11.89 1.88
CA THR A 295 23.83 -11.43 2.67
C THR A 295 25.05 -11.13 1.80
N LEU A 296 25.94 -10.24 2.27
CA LEU A 296 27.20 -9.95 1.58
C LEU A 296 28.15 -11.16 1.53
N THR A 297 28.02 -12.10 2.47
CA THR A 297 28.83 -13.33 2.49
C THR A 297 28.38 -14.35 1.44
N ASP A 298 27.15 -14.25 0.93
CA ASP A 298 26.66 -15.04 -0.21
C ASP A 298 27.23 -14.56 -1.56
N CYS A 299 27.68 -13.31 -1.64
CA CYS A 299 28.28 -12.76 -2.85
C CYS A 299 29.68 -13.35 -3.08
N PRO A 300 30.10 -13.59 -4.33
CA PRO A 300 31.49 -13.90 -4.63
C PRO A 300 32.43 -12.81 -4.09
N HIS A 301 33.39 -13.21 -3.26
CA HIS A 301 34.34 -12.29 -2.61
C HIS A 301 35.69 -12.96 -2.34
N THR A 302 36.68 -12.15 -1.98
CA THR A 302 38.04 -12.60 -1.61
C THR A 302 38.34 -12.25 -0.15
N THR A 303 39.00 -13.14 0.58
CA THR A 303 39.45 -12.92 1.96
C THR A 303 40.94 -12.56 2.05
N ASN A 304 41.73 -12.87 1.01
CA ASN A 304 43.11 -12.45 0.89
C ASN A 304 43.18 -11.14 0.07
N HIS A 305 43.51 -10.03 0.73
CA HIS A 305 43.54 -8.70 0.13
C HIS A 305 44.65 -7.84 0.75
N ASN A 306 45.01 -6.76 0.07
CA ASN A 306 45.99 -5.78 0.51
C ASN A 306 45.36 -4.47 1.02
N CYS A 307 44.04 -4.45 1.23
CA CYS A 307 43.33 -3.30 1.75
C CYS A 307 43.79 -2.95 3.17
N ASP A 308 43.89 -1.66 3.44
CA ASP A 308 44.02 -1.10 4.78
C ASP A 308 42.75 -0.34 5.19
N HIS A 309 42.72 0.21 6.40
CA HIS A 309 41.58 0.97 6.92
C HIS A 309 41.31 2.31 6.22
N SER A 310 42.06 2.67 5.16
CA SER A 310 41.70 3.78 4.27
C SER A 310 40.78 3.32 3.15
N ASN A 311 40.62 2.02 2.92
CA ASN A 311 39.86 1.42 1.81
C ASN A 311 38.55 0.76 2.28
N GLU A 312 37.90 1.27 3.33
CA GLU A 312 36.68 0.65 3.83
C GLU A 312 35.42 1.13 3.11
N ALA A 313 34.62 0.16 2.71
CA ALA A 313 33.37 0.35 2.01
C ALA A 313 32.31 0.94 2.93
N GLY A 314 31.53 1.86 2.37
CA GLY A 314 30.36 2.43 3.01
C GLY A 314 29.13 2.34 2.12
N VAL A 315 27.99 2.63 2.70
CA VAL A 315 26.73 2.69 1.97
C VAL A 315 25.81 3.77 2.53
N ARG A 316 24.99 4.32 1.64
CA ARG A 316 23.76 5.05 1.97
C ARG A 316 22.56 4.31 1.36
N CYS A 317 21.59 3.99 2.17
CA CYS A 317 20.40 3.27 1.76
C CYS A 317 19.30 4.23 1.31
N GLU A 318 18.96 4.24 0.01
CA GLU A 318 17.86 5.04 -0.51
C GLU A 318 16.54 4.28 -0.43
N SER A 319 15.65 4.76 0.43
CA SER A 319 14.31 4.20 0.60
C SER A 319 13.46 4.36 -0.66
N ARG A 320 12.57 3.39 -0.90
CA ARG A 320 11.51 3.49 -1.90
C ARG A 320 10.44 4.54 -1.52
N ASP A 321 10.43 4.99 -0.27
CA ASP A 321 9.45 5.95 0.27
C ASP A 321 9.87 7.43 0.12
N SER A 322 11.01 7.70 -0.52
CA SER A 322 11.60 9.05 -0.62
C SER A 322 10.80 10.05 -1.48
N ASP A 323 9.67 9.66 -2.08
CA ASP A 323 8.86 10.55 -2.94
C ASP A 323 7.47 10.91 -2.36
N VAL A 324 7.18 10.62 -1.10
CA VAL A 324 5.99 11.22 -0.46
C VAL A 324 6.28 11.63 0.98
N PRO A 325 6.57 12.92 1.25
CA PRO A 325 6.59 13.42 2.61
C PRO A 325 5.23 13.16 3.25
N GLU A 326 5.20 12.59 4.45
CA GLU A 326 3.96 12.26 5.19
C GLU A 326 2.98 13.45 5.30
N GLY A 327 3.49 14.68 5.21
CA GLY A 327 2.69 15.91 5.15
C GLY A 327 1.89 16.13 3.85
N TYR A 328 2.27 15.50 2.74
CA TYR A 328 1.57 15.65 1.44
C TYR A 328 0.31 14.79 1.36
N ILE A 329 0.30 13.62 2.01
CA ILE A 329 -0.89 12.77 2.14
C ILE A 329 -1.91 13.46 3.06
N VAL A 330 -1.47 14.00 4.19
CA VAL A 330 -2.35 14.76 5.09
C VAL A 330 -2.84 16.04 4.41
N GLY A 331 -1.96 16.79 3.72
CA GLY A 331 -2.34 18.00 2.98
C GLY A 331 -3.29 17.73 1.80
N GLY A 332 -3.08 16.63 1.08
CA GLY A 332 -3.94 16.20 -0.03
C GLY A 332 -5.29 15.66 0.43
N ILE A 333 -5.32 14.89 1.53
CA ILE A 333 -6.57 14.40 2.15
C ILE A 333 -7.35 15.56 2.76
N VAL A 334 -6.69 16.43 3.54
CA VAL A 334 -7.33 17.62 4.14
C VAL A 334 -7.78 18.59 3.05
N GLY A 335 -6.96 18.83 2.03
CA GLY A 335 -7.31 19.66 0.87
C GLY A 335 -8.48 19.07 0.08
N GLY A 336 -8.50 17.75 -0.13
CA GLY A 336 -9.60 17.03 -0.77
C GLY A 336 -10.89 17.09 0.04
N ILE A 337 -10.82 16.89 1.36
CA ILE A 337 -11.96 17.00 2.27
C ILE A 337 -12.51 18.43 2.30
N VAL A 338 -11.64 19.44 2.42
CA VAL A 338 -12.03 20.86 2.39
C VAL A 338 -12.66 21.23 1.04
N PHE A 339 -12.10 20.75 -0.08
CA PHE A 339 -12.66 20.98 -1.40
C PHE A 339 -14.04 20.33 -1.57
N LEU A 340 -14.22 19.10 -1.10
CA LEU A 340 -15.52 18.43 -1.10
C LEU A 340 -16.55 19.12 -0.20
N ILE A 341 -16.14 19.62 0.97
CA ILE A 341 -16.99 20.43 1.86
C ILE A 341 -17.39 21.74 1.17
N LEU A 342 -16.46 22.45 0.52
CA LEU A 342 -16.75 23.68 -0.20
C LEU A 342 -17.69 23.45 -1.39
N LEU A 343 -17.52 22.35 -2.14
CA LEU A 343 -18.45 21.97 -3.21
C LEU A 343 -19.84 21.60 -2.66
N PHE A 344 -19.92 20.95 -1.51
CA PHE A 344 -21.18 20.64 -0.84
C PHE A 344 -21.89 21.91 -0.37
N VAL A 345 -21.17 22.86 0.24
CA VAL A 345 -21.70 24.16 0.68
C VAL A 345 -22.14 25.02 -0.52
N ALA A 346 -21.35 25.07 -1.58
CA ALA A 346 -21.71 25.76 -2.83
C ALA A 346 -22.94 25.12 -3.50
N GLY A 347 -23.03 23.79 -3.50
CA GLY A 347 -24.21 23.04 -3.97
C GLY A 347 -25.47 23.39 -3.17
N ILE A 348 -25.37 23.47 -1.84
CA ILE A 348 -26.47 23.91 -0.97
C ILE A 348 -26.86 25.37 -1.29
N ALA A 349 -25.88 26.26 -1.46
CA ALA A 349 -26.15 27.68 -1.79
C ALA A 349 -26.91 27.83 -3.13
N VAL A 350 -26.53 27.07 -4.16
CA VAL A 350 -27.26 27.02 -5.43
C VAL A 350 -28.67 26.44 -5.24
N CYS A 351 -28.83 25.36 -4.46
CA CYS A 351 -30.12 24.76 -4.16
C CYS A 351 -31.06 25.67 -3.34
N VAL A 352 -30.53 26.57 -2.52
CA VAL A 352 -31.31 27.55 -1.73
C VAL A 352 -31.63 28.81 -2.54
N ALA A 353 -30.82 29.16 -3.54
CA ALA A 353 -31.07 30.33 -4.41
C ALA A 353 -32.09 30.05 -5.52
N VAL A 354 -32.15 28.82 -6.04
CA VAL A 354 -33.03 28.41 -7.15
C VAL A 354 -34.56 28.45 -6.84
N PRO A 355 -35.08 28.20 -5.61
CA PRO A 355 -36.51 28.25 -5.34
C PRO A 355 -37.11 29.67 -5.37
N CYS A 356 -36.29 30.73 -5.34
CA CYS A 356 -36.79 32.11 -5.26
C CYS A 356 -37.34 32.64 -6.60
N PHE A 357 -36.96 32.04 -7.74
CA PHE A 357 -37.28 32.58 -9.08
C PHE A 357 -38.47 31.94 -9.80
N THR A 358 -39.20 31.00 -9.18
CA THR A 358 -40.38 30.36 -9.82
C THR A 358 -41.69 30.66 -9.09
N ARG A 359 -42.07 31.94 -8.97
CA ARG A 359 -43.47 32.31 -8.66
C ARG A 359 -44.27 32.48 -9.95
N VAL A 360 -45.12 31.51 -10.27
CA VAL A 360 -46.22 31.66 -11.24
C VAL A 360 -47.48 32.11 -10.48
N PRO A 361 -48.16 33.21 -10.86
CA PRO A 361 -49.37 33.66 -10.18
C PRO A 361 -50.56 32.74 -10.55
N LYS A 362 -51.29 32.26 -9.55
CA LYS A 362 -52.51 31.45 -9.74
C LYS A 362 -53.73 32.36 -9.98
N SER A 363 -54.40 32.15 -11.11
CA SER A 363 -55.73 32.68 -11.41
C SER A 363 -56.79 31.89 -10.64
N SER A 364 -57.59 32.59 -9.82
CA SER A 364 -58.70 32.01 -9.06
C SER A 364 -60.01 32.22 -9.81
N ARG A 365 -60.62 31.15 -10.31
CA ARG A 365 -62.02 31.16 -10.81
C ARG A 365 -62.91 30.58 -9.71
N ALA A 366 -63.69 31.45 -9.05
CA ALA A 366 -64.64 31.06 -8.01
C ALA A 366 -66.00 30.73 -8.64
N ILE A 367 -66.56 29.57 -8.28
CA ILE A 367 -67.95 29.19 -8.57
C ILE A 367 -68.80 29.72 -7.40
N ARG A 368 -69.77 30.61 -7.69
CA ARG A 368 -70.67 31.20 -6.70
C ARG A 368 -72.09 30.68 -6.93
N THR A 369 -72.66 30.06 -5.90
CA THR A 369 -74.06 29.65 -5.80
C THR A 369 -74.98 30.87 -5.69
N VAL A 370 -76.12 30.81 -6.39
CA VAL A 370 -77.17 31.85 -6.43
C VAL A 370 -78.15 31.67 -5.27
N PRO A 371 -78.59 32.78 -4.64
CA PRO A 371 -79.98 32.89 -4.20
C PRO A 371 -80.71 34.09 -4.83
N VAL A 372 -82.03 33.93 -4.85
CA VAL A 372 -83.08 34.73 -5.50
C VAL A 372 -83.30 36.06 -4.75
N ASP A 373 -83.40 37.17 -5.48
CA ASP A 373 -84.53 38.14 -5.41
C ASP A 373 -84.25 39.40 -6.27
N MET A 374 -85.28 39.79 -7.03
CA MET A 374 -85.44 41.00 -7.86
C MET A 374 -85.90 42.21 -7.00
N PRO A 375 -86.11 43.43 -7.54
CA PRO A 375 -85.32 44.24 -8.48
C PRO A 375 -85.17 45.70 -7.96
N ALA A 376 -84.34 46.55 -8.60
CA ALA A 376 -84.71 47.95 -8.92
C ALA A 376 -83.54 48.75 -9.55
N GLN A 377 -83.84 49.26 -10.75
CA GLN A 377 -83.58 50.60 -11.29
C GLN A 377 -82.18 51.22 -11.39
N ALA A 378 -81.93 51.70 -12.62
CA ALA A 378 -81.34 52.99 -13.00
C ALA A 378 -79.84 53.20 -12.65
N THR A 379 -78.96 53.78 -13.47
CA THR A 379 -79.05 54.59 -14.69
C THR A 379 -77.61 54.73 -15.22
N SER A 380 -77.47 54.92 -16.54
CA SER A 380 -76.51 55.74 -17.32
C SER A 380 -75.20 56.24 -16.63
N THR A 381 -74.05 56.40 -17.29
CA THR A 381 -73.82 56.93 -18.65
C THR A 381 -72.31 56.83 -18.98
N GLU A 382 -72.00 56.79 -20.28
CA GLU A 382 -70.83 57.40 -20.97
C GLU A 382 -69.40 56.88 -20.65
N SER A 383 -68.46 56.78 -21.59
CA SER A 383 -68.31 57.23 -22.99
C SER A 383 -67.20 56.36 -23.61
N GLN A 384 -67.36 55.70 -24.77
CA GLN A 384 -67.04 56.21 -26.11
C GLN A 384 -65.74 57.08 -26.12
N THR A 385 -64.71 56.85 -26.94
CA THR A 385 -64.68 56.37 -28.32
C THR A 385 -63.23 56.28 -28.84
N ILE A 386 -63.08 55.56 -29.98
CA ILE A 386 -62.19 55.85 -31.15
C ILE A 386 -60.69 55.48 -31.06
N THR A 387 -59.98 54.99 -32.10
CA THR A 387 -60.20 54.11 -33.28
C THR A 387 -58.80 53.88 -33.92
N LYS A 388 -58.70 52.88 -34.81
CA LYS A 388 -57.75 52.65 -35.93
C LYS A 388 -56.45 51.90 -35.62
N ASN A 389 -56.27 50.69 -36.18
CA ASN A 389 -55.81 50.36 -37.55
C ASN A 389 -54.44 51.01 -37.83
N GLN A 390 -53.39 50.34 -38.31
CA GLN A 390 -53.35 49.38 -39.41
C GLN A 390 -51.96 48.72 -39.48
N SER A 391 -51.93 47.54 -40.06
CA SER A 391 -50.79 46.73 -40.52
C SER A 391 -49.75 47.45 -41.39
N TYR A 392 -48.48 47.07 -41.30
CA TYR A 392 -47.53 47.03 -42.42
C TYR A 392 -46.55 45.85 -42.31
N VAL A 393 -46.38 45.17 -43.43
CA VAL A 393 -45.40 44.11 -43.76
C VAL A 393 -44.51 44.69 -44.87
N GLU A 394 -43.20 44.42 -44.81
CA GLU A 394 -42.22 44.17 -45.90
C GLU A 394 -40.80 44.54 -45.40
N GLN A 395 -39.88 43.56 -45.32
CA GLN A 395 -38.85 43.24 -46.34
C GLN A 395 -37.90 44.39 -46.68
N ASN A 396 -36.59 44.20 -46.45
CA ASN A 396 -35.63 44.12 -47.56
C ASN A 396 -34.20 43.78 -47.11
N ILE A 397 -33.57 43.03 -48.01
CA ILE A 397 -32.16 42.65 -48.12
C ILE A 397 -31.39 43.83 -48.73
N VAL A 398 -30.20 44.13 -48.18
CA VAL A 398 -28.94 44.38 -48.92
C VAL A 398 -27.80 43.85 -48.05
#